data_AF-A0A2A2WDY6-F1
#
_entry.id   AF-A0A2A2WDY6-F1
#
_cell.length_a   1.000
_cell.length_b   1.000
_cell.length_c   1.000
_cell.angle_alpha   90.00
_cell.angle_beta   90.00
_cell.angle_gamma   90.00
#
_symmetry.space_group_name_H-M   'P 1'
#
loop_
_entity.id
_entity.type
_entity.pdbx_description
1 polymer ?
#
loop_
_entity_poly.entity_id
_entity_poly.type
_entity_poly.pdbx_seq_one_letter_code
_entity_poly.pdbx_strand_id
1 'polypeptide(L)'
;MNDVVTIVLLITGTAFALLASVAIVRMPDLYTRMHGATKSATLGVGCTILAAAVQFADMETTTVAILVIGFIFLTTPVAAHMIGRAAHQQKVPKWSGTVVDESALADSANDASDDHEPR
;
A
#
# COMPACT_ATOMS: atom_id res chain seq x y z
N MET A 1 31.47 11.22 -1.98
CA MET A 1 30.76 11.13 -0.68
C MET A 1 29.29 10.76 -0.88
N ASN A 2 28.62 11.31 -1.90
CA ASN A 2 27.25 10.93 -2.25
C ASN A 2 27.11 9.45 -2.62
N ASP A 3 28.15 8.84 -3.19
CA ASP A 3 28.10 7.44 -3.67
C ASP A 3 27.76 6.44 -2.55
N VAL A 4 28.28 6.63 -1.34
CA VAL A 4 27.96 5.76 -0.19
C VAL A 4 26.48 5.90 0.19
N VAL A 5 25.97 7.13 0.21
CA VAL A 5 24.55 7.41 0.50
C VAL A 5 23.67 6.79 -0.57
N THR A 6 24.01 6.99 -1.84
CA THR A 6 23.30 6.41 -3.00
C THR A 6 23.27 4.89 -2.93
N ILE A 7 24.41 4.24 -2.64
CA ILE A 7 24.49 2.78 -2.51
C ILE A 7 23.58 2.28 -1.38
N VAL A 8 23.63 2.92 -0.21
CA VAL A 8 22.79 2.53 0.93
C VAL A 8 21.30 2.69 0.60
N LEU A 9 20.92 3.80 -0.04
CA LEU A 9 19.52 4.03 -0.46
C LEU A 9 19.07 3.02 -1.52
N LEU A 10 19.92 2.69 -2.50
CA LEU A 10 19.60 1.71 -3.54
C LEU A 10 19.45 0.30 -2.96
N ILE A 11 20.35 -0.12 -2.08
CA ILE A 11 20.27 -1.43 -1.41
C ILE A 11 18.98 -1.52 -0.60
N THR A 12 18.69 -0.47 0.18
CA THR A 12 17.49 -0.40 1.02
C THR A 12 16.22 -0.38 0.15
N GLY A 13 16.19 0.44 -0.89
CA GLY A 13 15.06 0.53 -1.82
C GLY A 13 14.78 -0.78 -2.56
N THR A 14 15.84 -1.46 -3.00
CA THR A 14 15.73 -2.78 -3.66
C THR A 14 15.27 -3.85 -2.66
N ALA A 15 15.76 -3.84 -1.42
CA ALA A 15 15.29 -4.74 -0.38
C ALA A 15 13.79 -4.55 -0.09
N PHE A 16 13.31 -3.29 -0.03
CA PHE A 16 11.88 -3.01 0.12
C PHE A 16 11.05 -3.43 -1.11
N ALA A 17 11.58 -3.29 -2.33
CA ALA A 17 10.93 -3.80 -3.54
C ALA A 17 10.78 -5.34 -3.50
N LEU A 18 11.81 -6.05 -3.02
CA LEU A 18 11.74 -7.49 -2.78
C LEU A 18 10.69 -7.82 -1.71
N LEU A 19 10.67 -7.09 -0.58
CA LEU A 19 9.66 -7.26 0.47
C LEU A 19 8.24 -7.01 -0.05
N ALA A 20 8.04 -6.06 -0.97
CA ALA A 20 6.75 -5.83 -1.60
C ALA A 20 6.30 -7.06 -2.42
N SER A 21 7.21 -7.65 -3.20
CA SER A 21 6.94 -8.88 -3.94
C SER A 21 6.63 -10.05 -3.00
N VAL A 22 7.42 -10.22 -1.94
CA VAL A 22 7.20 -11.26 -0.93
C VAL A 22 5.86 -11.06 -0.21
N ALA A 23 5.47 -9.83 0.12
CA ALA A 23 4.18 -9.54 0.73
C ALA A 23 3.02 -10.01 -0.17
N ILE A 24 3.13 -9.80 -1.49
CA ILE A 24 2.14 -10.29 -2.45
C ILE A 24 2.12 -11.82 -2.50
N VAL A 25 3.24 -12.51 -2.44
CA VAL A 25 3.26 -13.99 -2.59
C VAL A 25 2.91 -14.72 -1.28
N ARG A 26 3.32 -14.17 -0.13
CA ARG A 26 3.32 -14.89 1.15
C ARG A 26 2.11 -14.60 2.03
N MET A 27 1.48 -13.44 1.91
CA MET A 27 0.40 -13.04 2.82
C MET A 27 -0.92 -13.76 2.50
N PRO A 28 -1.69 -14.16 3.53
CA PRO A 28 -2.76 -15.14 3.40
C PRO A 28 -4.07 -14.59 2.83
N ASP A 29 -4.32 -13.27 2.91
CA ASP A 29 -5.55 -12.66 2.39
C ASP A 29 -5.26 -11.37 1.59
N LEU A 30 -6.27 -10.89 0.86
CA LEU A 30 -6.13 -9.70 0.03
C LEU A 30 -5.80 -8.45 0.84
N TYR A 31 -6.40 -8.28 2.02
CA TYR A 31 -6.20 -7.09 2.85
C TYR A 31 -4.78 -7.00 3.42
N THR A 32 -4.26 -8.11 3.94
CA THR A 32 -2.87 -8.20 4.40
C THR A 32 -1.90 -8.04 3.24
N ARG A 33 -2.11 -8.73 2.11
CA ARG A 33 -1.30 -8.57 0.88
C ARG A 33 -1.23 -7.11 0.45
N MET A 34 -2.39 -6.44 0.35
CA MET A 34 -2.47 -5.04 -0.03
C MET A 34 -1.74 -4.14 0.97
N HIS A 35 -1.89 -4.38 2.26
CA HIS A 35 -1.23 -3.60 3.30
C HIS A 35 0.30 -3.72 3.26
N GLY A 36 0.80 -4.96 3.19
CA GLY A 36 2.23 -5.25 3.14
C GLY A 36 2.88 -4.77 1.85
N ALA A 37 2.23 -5.02 0.71
CA ALA A 37 2.71 -4.59 -0.61
C ALA A 37 2.76 -3.06 -0.71
N THR A 38 1.69 -2.38 -0.30
CA THR A 38 1.60 -0.91 -0.35
C THR A 38 2.71 -0.24 0.44
N LYS A 39 2.90 -0.62 1.71
CA LYS A 39 3.93 -0.02 2.58
C LYS A 39 5.35 -0.27 2.06
N SER A 40 5.62 -1.49 1.61
CA SER A 40 6.95 -1.87 1.15
C SER A 40 7.25 -1.25 -0.21
N ALA A 41 6.28 -1.20 -1.12
CA ALA A 41 6.46 -0.62 -2.45
C ALA A 41 6.70 0.90 -2.40
N THR A 42 5.95 1.64 -1.56
CA THR A 42 6.14 3.10 -1.45
C THR A 42 7.50 3.45 -0.87
N LEU A 43 7.97 2.72 0.14
CA LEU A 43 9.32 2.88 0.68
C LEU A 43 10.40 2.47 -0.33
N GLY A 44 10.21 1.36 -1.04
CA GLY A 44 11.16 0.87 -2.05
C GLY A 44 11.35 1.88 -3.18
N VAL A 45 10.26 2.31 -3.80
CA VAL A 45 10.31 3.30 -4.88
C VAL A 45 10.79 4.66 -4.36
N GLY A 46 10.34 5.09 -3.19
CA GLY A 46 10.78 6.34 -2.56
C GLY A 46 12.29 6.39 -2.31
N CYS A 47 12.88 5.33 -1.73
CA CYS A 47 14.33 5.23 -1.52
C CYS A 47 15.10 5.22 -2.84
N THR A 48 14.60 4.50 -3.85
CA THR A 48 15.27 4.38 -5.16
C THR A 48 15.30 5.72 -5.91
N ILE A 49 14.19 6.46 -5.89
CA ILE A 49 14.08 7.79 -6.50
C ILE A 49 14.93 8.80 -5.72
N LEU A 50 14.91 8.74 -4.38
CA LEU A 50 15.73 9.62 -3.55
C LEU A 50 17.23 9.38 -3.78
N ALA A 51 17.64 8.13 -4.04
CA ALA A 51 19.03 7.82 -4.42
C ALA A 51 19.43 8.53 -5.71
N ALA A 52 18.55 8.55 -6.71
CA ALA A 52 18.78 9.27 -7.96
C ALA A 52 18.90 10.79 -7.71
N ALA A 53 18.00 11.37 -6.92
CA ALA A 53 18.06 12.79 -6.56
C ALA A 53 19.38 13.17 -5.86
N VAL A 54 19.87 12.33 -4.94
CA VAL A 54 21.13 12.56 -4.21
C VAL A 54 22.35 12.39 -5.11
N GLN A 55 22.33 11.45 -6.05
CA GLN A 55 23.46 11.19 -6.94
C GLN A 55 23.66 12.29 -7.97
N PHE A 56 22.58 12.70 -8.64
CA PHE A 56 22.67 13.72 -9.69
C PHE A 56 22.72 15.13 -9.12
N ALA A 57 22.04 15.38 -8.00
CA ALA A 57 22.05 16.66 -7.26
C ALA A 57 21.72 17.90 -8.12
N ASP A 58 21.04 17.72 -9.26
CA ASP A 58 20.57 18.79 -10.11
C ASP A 58 19.11 19.14 -9.81
N MET A 59 18.74 20.38 -10.16
CA MET A 59 17.42 20.95 -9.84
C MET A 59 16.29 20.24 -10.60
N GLU A 60 16.55 19.78 -11.81
CA GLU A 60 15.56 19.13 -12.68
C GLU A 60 15.19 17.75 -12.10
N THR A 61 16.19 16.90 -11.87
CA THR A 61 16.03 15.57 -11.29
C THR A 61 15.41 15.63 -9.91
N THR A 62 15.84 16.56 -9.05
CA THR A 62 15.32 16.70 -7.68
C THR A 62 13.84 17.12 -7.69
N THR A 63 13.46 18.05 -8.57
CA THR A 63 12.07 18.49 -8.71
C THR A 63 11.17 17.35 -9.19
N VAL A 64 11.60 16.62 -10.22
CA VAL A 64 10.87 15.44 -10.72
C VAL A 64 10.77 14.37 -9.63
N ALA A 65 11.84 14.10 -8.90
CA ALA A 65 11.86 13.13 -7.81
C ALA A 65 10.82 13.45 -6.72
N ILE A 66 10.76 14.71 -6.26
CA ILE A 66 9.79 15.16 -5.26
C ILE A 66 8.36 15.02 -5.79
N LEU A 67 8.11 15.41 -7.04
CA LEU A 67 6.78 15.29 -7.67
C LEU A 67 6.35 13.83 -7.77
N VAL A 68 7.24 12.92 -8.20
CA VAL A 68 6.92 11.49 -8.31
C VAL A 68 6.67 10.88 -6.93
N ILE A 69 7.49 11.19 -5.92
CA ILE A 69 7.29 10.70 -4.56
C ILE A 69 5.94 11.19 -4.02
N GLY A 70 5.64 12.48 -4.16
CA GLY A 70 4.38 13.07 -3.72
C GLY A 70 3.16 12.46 -4.44
N PHE A 71 3.28 12.24 -5.75
CA PHE A 71 2.23 11.61 -6.55
C PHE A 71 1.97 10.18 -6.10
N ILE A 72 3.02 9.36 -5.92
CA ILE A 72 2.88 7.98 -5.42
C ILE A 72 2.25 7.98 -4.02
N PHE A 73 2.65 8.90 -3.14
CA PHE A 73 2.08 9.00 -1.80
C PHE A 73 0.59 9.33 -1.79
N LEU A 74 0.11 10.07 -2.79
CA LEU A 74 -1.31 10.38 -2.95
C LEU A 74 -2.07 9.24 -3.63
N THR A 75 -1.52 8.68 -4.70
CA THR A 75 -2.19 7.66 -5.51
C THR A 75 -2.28 6.32 -4.78
N THR A 76 -1.25 5.95 -4.03
CA THR A 76 -1.20 4.65 -3.35
C THR A 76 -2.34 4.43 -2.32
N PRO A 77 -2.63 5.35 -1.39
CA PRO A 77 -3.74 5.19 -0.45
C PRO A 77 -5.10 5.22 -1.16
N VAL A 78 -5.26 6.03 -2.20
CA VAL A 78 -6.49 6.06 -3.01
C VAL A 78 -6.71 4.72 -3.70
N ALA A 79 -5.66 4.16 -4.32
CA ALA A 79 -5.71 2.84 -4.95
C ALA A 79 -6.04 1.75 -3.93
N ALA A 80 -5.37 1.74 -2.77
CA ALA A 80 -5.62 0.78 -1.70
C ALA A 80 -7.07 0.87 -1.17
N HIS A 81 -7.60 2.09 -1.01
CA HIS A 81 -8.98 2.28 -0.58
C HIS A 81 -9.99 1.75 -1.60
N MET A 82 -9.80 2.05 -2.88
CA MET A 82 -10.67 1.55 -3.95
C MET A 82 -10.64 0.02 -4.05
N ILE A 83 -9.45 -0.59 -3.97
CA ILE A 83 -9.29 -2.05 -3.97
C ILE A 83 -9.98 -2.66 -2.75
N GLY A 84 -9.77 -2.10 -1.55
CA GLY A 84 -10.40 -2.57 -0.32
C GLY A 84 -11.93 -2.49 -0.37
N ARG A 85 -12.47 -1.38 -0.89
CA ARG A 85 -13.92 -1.20 -1.06
C ARG A 85 -14.50 -2.16 -2.10
N ALA A 86 -13.78 -2.44 -3.19
CA ALA A 86 -14.21 -3.41 -4.19
C ALA A 86 -14.17 -4.84 -3.64
N ALA A 87 -13.15 -5.19 -2.86
CA ALA A 87 -13.02 -6.49 -2.21
C ALA A 87 -14.14 -6.73 -1.18
N HIS A 88 -14.51 -5.68 -0.43
CA HIS A 88 -15.64 -5.75 0.51
C HIS A 88 -16.96 -6.03 -0.23
N GLN A 89 -17.24 -5.28 -1.30
CA GLN A 89 -18.45 -5.48 -2.11
C GLN A 89 -18.52 -6.87 -2.75
N GLN A 90 -17.38 -7.43 -3.14
CA GLN A 90 -17.29 -8.79 -3.70
C GLN A 90 -17.27 -9.90 -2.63
N LYS A 91 -17.37 -9.56 -1.34
CA LYS A 91 -17.30 -10.50 -0.21
C LYS A 91 -16.08 -11.44 -0.31
N VAL A 92 -14.92 -10.87 -0.67
CA VAL A 92 -13.67 -11.61 -0.79
C VAL A 92 -13.35 -12.29 0.55
N PRO A 93 -13.01 -13.60 0.56
CA PRO A 93 -12.72 -14.31 1.79
C PRO A 93 -11.54 -13.66 2.53
N LYS A 94 -11.77 -13.37 3.81
CA LYS A 94 -10.76 -12.87 4.76
C LYS A 94 -9.91 -14.03 5.28
N TRP A 95 -8.77 -13.72 5.89
CA TRP A 95 -7.92 -14.75 6.48
C TRP A 95 -8.67 -15.55 7.56
N SER A 96 -8.50 -16.88 7.61
CA SER A 96 -9.17 -17.76 8.58
C SER A 96 -8.81 -17.46 10.05
N GLY A 97 -7.72 -16.72 10.30
CA GLY A 97 -7.32 -16.25 11.62
C GLY A 97 -7.98 -14.94 12.06
N THR A 98 -8.93 -14.40 11.28
CA THR A 98 -9.63 -13.16 11.63
C THR A 98 -10.58 -13.40 12.79
N VAL A 99 -10.28 -12.80 13.95
CA VAL A 99 -11.09 -12.94 15.18
C VAL A 99 -12.22 -11.92 15.23
N VAL A 100 -11.98 -10.72 14.71
CA VAL A 100 -12.91 -9.59 14.78
C VAL A 100 -13.12 -9.01 13.40
N ASP A 101 -14.39 -8.79 13.06
CA ASP A 101 -14.82 -8.21 11.79
C ASP A 101 -15.99 -7.25 12.01
N GLU A 102 -15.67 -6.01 12.37
CA GLU A 102 -16.68 -4.98 12.62
C GLU A 102 -17.53 -4.67 11.38
N SER A 103 -16.99 -4.85 10.17
CA SER A 103 -17.74 -4.57 8.95
C SER A 103 -18.86 -5.59 8.73
N ALA A 104 -18.61 -6.86 9.01
CA ALA A 104 -19.64 -7.91 8.93
C ALA A 104 -20.71 -7.76 10.03
N LEU A 105 -20.33 -7.31 11.23
CA LEU A 105 -21.28 -7.02 12.32
C LEU A 105 -22.21 -5.85 11.95
N ALA A 106 -21.65 -4.79 11.34
CA ALA A 106 -22.42 -3.65 10.88
C ALA A 106 -23.39 -4.03 9.75
N ASP A 107 -22.95 -4.83 8.77
CA ASP A 107 -23.83 -5.33 7.69
C ASP A 107 -25.00 -6.14 8.26
N SER A 108 -24.74 -7.02 9.25
CA SER A 108 -25.79 -7.84 9.89
C SER A 108 -26.80 -7.01 10.69
N ALA A 109 -26.33 -5.95 11.35
CA ALA A 109 -27.20 -5.02 12.09
C ALA A 109 -28.08 -4.19 11.14
N ASN A 110 -27.52 -3.79 9.98
CA ASN A 110 -28.25 -3.04 8.97
C ASN A 110 -29.34 -3.89 8.30
N ASP A 111 -29.02 -5.15 7.94
CA ASP A 111 -30.00 -6.10 7.40
C ASP A 111 -31.15 -6.36 8.40
N ALA A 112 -30.84 -6.53 9.69
CA ALA A 112 -31.84 -6.73 10.74
C ALA A 112 -32.75 -5.50 10.99
N SER A 113 -32.27 -4.29 10.68
CA SER A 113 -33.09 -3.08 10.78
C SER A 113 -34.02 -2.87 9.58
N ASP A 114 -33.63 -3.30 8.39
CA ASP A 114 -34.44 -3.22 7.16
C ASP A 114 -35.68 -4.14 7.24
N ASP A 115 -35.55 -5.28 7.94
CA ASP A 115 -36.65 -6.23 8.18
C ASP A 115 -37.75 -5.70 9.14
N HIS A 116 -37.56 -4.52 9.75
CA HIS A 116 -38.50 -3.89 10.69
C HIS A 116 -39.22 -2.66 10.14
N GLU A 117 -39.05 -2.31 8.86
CA GLU A 117 -39.79 -1.22 8.23
C GLU A 117 -41.12 -1.74 7.63
N PRO A 118 -42.30 -1.49 8.24
CA PRO A 118 -43.58 -1.81 7.61
C PRO A 118 -43.78 -0.90 6.39
N ARG A 119 -43.76 -1.51 5.20
CA ARG A 119 -44.06 -0.86 3.90
C ARG A 119 -45.48 -0.33 3.82
#